data_AF-A0A2T2VIW2-F1
#
_entry.id   AF-A0A2T2VIW2-F1
#
_cell.length_a   1.000
_cell.length_b   1.000
_cell.length_c   1.000
_cell.angle_alpha   90.00
_cell.angle_beta   90.00
_cell.angle_gamma   90.00
#
_symmetry.space_group_name_H-M   'P 1'
#
loop_
_entity.id
_entity.type
_entity.pdbx_description
1 polymer ?
#
loop_
_entity_poly.entity_id
_entity_poly.type
_entity_poly.pdbx_seq_one_letter_code
_entity_poly.pdbx_strand_id
1 'polypeptide(L)'
;MLEFLENIPKELKSFVVVTLLSLLIGLEQRGLHLADDDEQQKPIFGTDRTFAFIGILGYILYILDPSIVPYLIGGVILGILLAIYYNTKAQNAESYGLTSVMVAFITYSIGPLVITQDLILVLLIFVAVILLAEAKPTFTTLSQKFENEEFISLAKFLILAGIILPIVPDEQIVSFIPTTPYTIWLAVVLVSGISYLGYLLQKLLFPSSGVIITAMLGGLYSSTATSFILARKSQQ
;
A
#
# COMPACT_ATOMS: atom_id res chain seq x y z
N MET A 1 -0.28 24.90 -33.45
CA MET A 1 0.03 24.60 -32.03
C MET A 1 0.43 23.13 -31.84
N LEU A 2 -0.22 22.17 -32.51
CA LEU A 2 0.16 20.75 -32.47
C LEU A 2 1.45 20.41 -33.25
N GLU A 3 1.75 21.08 -34.37
CA GLU A 3 3.02 20.89 -35.12
C GLU A 3 4.28 21.27 -34.32
N PHE A 4 4.16 22.23 -33.40
CA PHE A 4 5.30 22.67 -32.58
C PHE A 4 5.71 21.60 -31.56
N LEU A 5 4.77 20.77 -31.10
CA LEU A 5 5.04 19.63 -30.22
C LEU A 5 5.66 18.45 -30.98
N GLU A 6 5.40 18.34 -32.28
CA GLU A 6 5.92 17.25 -33.11
C GLU A 6 7.42 17.44 -33.41
N ASN A 7 7.85 18.70 -33.54
CA ASN A 7 9.23 19.08 -33.85
C ASN A 7 10.17 19.18 -32.63
N ILE A 8 9.70 18.87 -31.43
CA ILE A 8 10.56 18.86 -30.24
C ILE A 8 11.44 17.60 -30.26
N PRO A 9 12.78 17.74 -30.11
CA PRO A 9 13.69 16.60 -30.00
C PRO A 9 13.23 15.63 -28.91
N LYS A 10 13.28 14.32 -29.20
CA LYS A 10 12.79 13.28 -28.29
C LYS A 10 13.46 13.37 -26.92
N GLU A 11 14.74 13.77 -26.90
CA GLU A 11 15.52 13.98 -25.68
C GLU A 11 14.96 15.12 -24.83
N LEU A 12 14.45 16.20 -25.43
CA LEU A 12 13.86 17.30 -24.69
C LEU A 12 12.50 16.91 -24.08
N LYS A 13 11.69 16.13 -24.82
CA LYS A 13 10.44 15.58 -24.28
C LYS A 13 10.71 14.70 -23.06
N SER A 14 11.65 13.76 -23.18
CA SER A 14 12.02 12.85 -22.10
C SER A 14 12.58 13.61 -20.89
N PHE A 15 13.45 14.59 -21.11
CA PHE A 15 13.99 15.43 -20.04
C PHE A 15 12.89 16.20 -19.28
N VAL A 16 11.96 16.81 -19.99
CA VAL A 16 10.83 17.55 -19.38
C VAL A 16 9.93 16.61 -18.58
N VAL A 17 9.61 15.43 -19.13
CA VAL A 17 8.80 14.42 -18.43
C VAL A 17 9.48 13.95 -17.16
N VAL A 18 10.76 13.55 -17.21
CA VAL A 18 11.51 13.10 -16.03
C VAL A 18 11.51 14.20 -14.96
N THR A 19 11.85 15.43 -15.35
CA THR A 19 11.92 16.56 -14.42
C THR A 19 10.57 16.82 -13.75
N LEU A 20 9.48 16.81 -14.52
CA LEU A 20 8.13 17.04 -13.98
C LEU A 20 7.70 15.92 -13.03
N LEU A 21 7.87 14.66 -13.41
CA LEU A 21 7.50 13.51 -12.56
C LEU A 21 8.33 13.48 -11.27
N SER A 22 9.64 13.67 -11.36
CA SER A 22 10.51 13.68 -10.20
C SER A 22 10.26 14.87 -9.27
N LEU A 23 9.88 16.03 -9.82
CA LEU A 23 9.46 17.18 -9.03
C LEU A 23 8.13 16.91 -8.32
N LEU A 24 7.15 16.30 -9.00
CA LEU A 24 5.85 15.99 -8.41
C LEU A 24 5.98 14.99 -7.25
N ILE A 25 6.83 13.97 -7.39
CA ILE A 25 7.18 13.06 -6.27
C ILE A 25 7.80 13.82 -5.10
N GLY A 26 8.69 14.78 -5.36
CA GLY A 26 9.30 15.60 -4.32
C GLY A 26 8.29 16.48 -3.57
N LEU A 27 7.29 17.01 -4.28
CA LEU A 27 6.20 17.79 -3.69
C LEU A 27 5.29 16.93 -2.80
N GLU A 28 4.93 15.72 -3.26
CA GLU A 28 4.16 14.75 -2.47
C GLU A 28 4.91 14.34 -1.20
N GLN A 29 6.18 13.96 -1.34
CA GLN A 29 7.05 13.63 -0.21
C GLN A 29 7.14 14.78 0.79
N ARG A 30 7.19 16.04 0.34
CA ARG A 30 7.18 17.22 1.22
C ARG A 30 5.86 17.34 1.97
N GLY A 31 4.72 17.13 1.30
CA GLY A 31 3.40 17.16 1.93
C GLY A 31 3.28 16.13 3.06
N LEU A 32 3.77 14.91 2.81
CA LEU A 32 3.75 13.82 3.81
C LEU A 32 4.64 14.09 5.03
N HIS A 33 5.81 14.71 4.83
CA HIS A 33 6.69 15.05 5.95
C HIS A 33 6.16 16.23 6.79
N LEU A 34 5.56 17.23 6.15
CA LEU A 34 4.94 18.35 6.87
C LEU A 34 3.70 17.96 7.67
N ALA A 35 3.05 16.85 7.32
CA ALA A 35 1.90 16.32 8.06
C ALA A 35 2.28 15.48 9.28
N ASP A 36 3.50 14.91 9.31
CA ASP A 36 4.02 14.13 10.45
C ASP A 36 4.66 15.05 11.52
N ASP A 37 5.29 16.17 11.11
CA ASP A 37 5.99 17.09 12.03
C ASP A 37 5.13 18.34 12.34
N ASP A 38 4.38 18.31 13.45
CA ASP A 38 3.56 19.42 13.97
C ASP A 38 4.40 20.57 14.58
N GLU A 39 5.74 20.54 14.48
CA GLU A 39 6.61 21.58 15.03
C GLU A 39 7.74 22.05 14.11
N GLN A 40 7.67 23.34 13.78
CA GLN A 40 8.78 24.29 13.71
C GLN A 40 9.84 24.11 12.60
N GLN A 41 9.70 24.95 11.57
CA GLN A 41 10.73 25.86 11.01
C GLN A 41 12.23 25.54 11.24
N LYS A 42 12.69 24.31 11.01
CA LYS A 42 14.10 24.06 10.68
C LYS A 42 14.23 24.05 9.18
N PRO A 43 15.31 24.60 8.60
CA PRO A 43 15.50 24.64 7.16
C PRO A 43 15.58 23.20 6.65
N ILE A 44 14.45 22.69 6.14
CA ILE A 44 14.32 21.35 5.58
C ILE A 44 15.11 21.39 4.28
N PHE A 45 16.40 21.08 4.37
CA PHE A 45 17.26 20.94 3.23
C PHE A 45 16.73 19.76 2.40
N GLY A 46 16.02 20.08 1.33
CA GLY A 46 15.96 19.21 0.16
C GLY A 46 14.84 18.18 0.10
N THR A 47 13.58 18.59 0.08
CA THR A 47 12.48 17.67 -0.28
C THR A 47 11.86 17.98 -1.64
N ASP A 48 11.77 19.24 -2.06
CA ASP A 48 11.19 19.58 -3.37
C ASP A 48 12.19 19.45 -4.52
N ARG A 49 13.37 20.07 -4.37
CA ARG A 49 14.40 20.10 -5.43
C ARG A 49 15.27 18.85 -5.46
N THR A 50 15.41 18.12 -4.35
CA THR A 50 16.29 16.95 -4.27
C THR A 50 15.78 15.80 -5.12
N PHE A 51 14.48 15.46 -5.05
CA PHE A 51 13.92 14.40 -5.89
C PHE A 51 13.98 14.77 -7.38
N ALA A 52 13.73 16.03 -7.73
CA ALA A 52 13.95 16.53 -9.08
C ALA A 52 15.41 16.35 -9.53
N PHE A 53 16.38 16.71 -8.70
CA PHE A 53 17.80 16.50 -8.99
C PHE A 53 18.17 15.02 -9.09
N ILE A 54 17.60 14.15 -8.25
CA ILE A 54 17.82 12.70 -8.30
C ILE A 54 17.33 12.13 -9.63
N GLY A 55 16.13 12.53 -10.09
CA GLY A 55 15.60 12.10 -11.39
C GLY A 55 16.43 12.61 -12.56
N ILE A 56 16.82 13.88 -12.53
CA ILE A 56 17.71 14.48 -13.54
C ILE A 56 19.07 13.76 -13.56
N LEU A 57 19.64 13.45 -12.38
CA LEU A 57 20.89 12.71 -12.26
C LEU A 57 20.77 11.32 -12.89
N GLY A 58 19.69 10.59 -12.61
CA GLY A 58 19.43 9.27 -13.21
C GLY A 58 19.30 9.33 -14.72
N TYR A 59 18.63 10.35 -15.25
CA TYR A 59 18.50 10.59 -16.69
C TYR A 59 19.85 10.90 -17.36
N ILE A 60 20.64 11.81 -16.77
CA ILE A 60 21.96 12.19 -17.31
C ILE A 60 22.89 10.98 -17.34
N LEU A 61 22.99 10.25 -16.23
CA LEU A 61 23.89 9.10 -16.13
C LEU A 61 23.52 7.95 -17.05
N TYR A 62 22.23 7.82 -17.39
CA TYR A 62 21.76 6.79 -18.32
C TYR A 62 22.03 7.16 -19.79
N ILE A 63 21.90 8.44 -20.16
CA ILE A 63 22.19 8.90 -21.54
C ILE A 63 23.69 9.02 -21.81
N LEU A 64 24.51 9.24 -20.78
CA LEU A 64 25.94 9.51 -20.94
C LEU A 64 26.71 8.35 -21.58
N ASP A 65 26.30 7.11 -21.34
CA ASP A 65 27.02 5.93 -21.82
C ASP A 65 26.05 4.76 -22.09
N PRO A 66 26.10 4.11 -23.27
CA PRO A 66 25.36 2.89 -23.56
C PRO A 66 25.65 1.74 -22.60
N SER A 67 26.79 1.77 -21.91
CA SER A 67 27.30 0.68 -21.07
C SER A 67 26.53 0.47 -19.76
N ILE A 68 25.61 1.36 -19.37
CA ILE A 68 24.88 1.36 -18.07
C ILE A 68 25.79 1.52 -16.83
N VAL A 69 27.11 1.35 -16.96
CA VAL A 69 28.11 1.45 -15.90
C VAL A 69 28.03 2.77 -15.12
N PRO A 70 27.95 3.96 -15.75
CA PRO A 70 27.85 5.22 -15.01
C PRO A 70 26.57 5.35 -14.18
N TYR A 71 25.46 4.78 -14.68
CA TYR A 71 24.20 4.71 -13.97
C TYR A 71 24.30 3.83 -12.71
N LEU A 72 24.92 2.64 -12.81
CA LEU A 72 25.11 1.79 -11.64
C LEU A 72 26.00 2.43 -10.59
N ILE A 73 27.11 3.05 -10.99
CA ILE A 73 28.02 3.75 -10.09
C ILE A 73 27.30 4.91 -9.39
N GLY A 74 26.53 5.70 -10.14
CA GLY A 74 25.72 6.79 -9.58
C GLY A 74 24.69 6.29 -8.57
N GLY A 75 24.01 5.18 -8.86
CA GLY A 75 23.07 4.54 -7.94
C GLY A 75 23.73 4.08 -6.63
N VAL A 76 24.94 3.53 -6.70
CA VAL A 76 25.71 3.14 -5.49
C VAL A 76 26.10 4.35 -4.67
N ILE A 77 26.62 5.41 -5.31
CA ILE A 77 27.01 6.65 -4.63
C ILE A 77 25.79 7.31 -3.96
N LEU A 78 24.65 7.36 -4.68
CA LEU A 78 23.39 7.87 -4.15
C LEU A 78 22.90 7.03 -2.97
N GLY A 79 23.02 5.70 -3.04
CA GLY A 79 22.69 4.80 -1.94
C GLY A 79 23.55 5.04 -0.70
N ILE A 80 24.85 5.25 -0.87
CA ILE A 80 25.76 5.58 0.24
C ILE A 80 25.39 6.93 0.84
N LEU A 81 25.14 7.95 0.01
CA LEU A 81 24.74 9.28 0.47
C LEU A 81 23.43 9.22 1.29
N LEU A 82 22.43 8.50 0.78
CA LEU A 82 21.15 8.30 1.47
C LEU A 82 21.31 7.48 2.75
N ALA A 83 22.19 6.47 2.77
CA ALA A 83 22.46 5.67 3.97
C ALA A 83 23.15 6.49 5.07
N ILE A 84 24.11 7.34 4.71
CA ILE A 84 24.75 8.28 5.63
C ILE A 84 23.71 9.26 6.17
N TYR A 85 22.91 9.87 5.29
CA TYR A 85 21.84 10.79 5.68
C TYR A 85 20.82 10.13 6.61
N TYR A 86 20.39 8.91 6.28
CA TYR A 86 19.50 8.10 7.10
C TYR A 86 20.10 7.83 8.48
N ASN A 87 21.36 7.42 8.55
CA ASN A 87 22.02 7.11 9.82
C ASN A 87 22.20 8.37 10.70
N THR A 88 22.53 9.51 10.10
CA THR A 88 22.66 10.79 10.82
C THR A 88 21.31 11.28 11.34
N LYS A 89 20.22 11.06 10.60
CA LYS A 89 18.87 11.48 11.00
C LYS A 89 18.23 10.51 12.00
N ALA A 90 18.44 9.20 11.82
CA ALA A 90 17.98 8.16 12.74
C ALA A 90 18.56 8.33 14.15
N GLN A 91 19.79 8.85 14.28
CA GLN A 91 20.42 9.13 15.57
C GLN A 91 19.86 10.37 16.29
N ASN A 92 19.20 11.29 15.57
CA ASN A 92 18.75 12.58 16.11
C ASN A 92 17.25 12.65 16.42
N ALA A 93 16.59 11.49 16.47
CA ALA A 93 15.18 11.34 16.82
C ALA A 93 14.21 12.02 15.85
N GLU A 94 13.87 11.35 14.75
CA GLU A 94 12.54 11.41 14.14
C GLU A 94 12.45 10.33 13.06
N SER A 95 11.32 9.65 13.02
CA SER A 95 11.01 8.45 12.24
C SER A 95 11.06 8.68 10.73
N TYR A 96 12.26 8.76 10.17
CA TYR A 96 12.42 8.69 8.73
C TYR A 96 12.14 7.26 8.28
N GLY A 97 11.05 7.08 7.54
CA GLY A 97 10.65 5.77 7.04
C GLY A 97 11.60 5.28 5.96
N LEU A 98 11.92 3.99 5.97
CA LEU A 98 12.65 3.29 4.90
C LEU A 98 11.97 3.48 3.52
N THR A 99 10.67 3.79 3.53
CA THR A 99 9.86 4.18 2.37
C THR A 99 10.41 5.39 1.63
N SER A 100 10.88 6.45 2.32
CA SER A 100 11.43 7.65 1.66
C SER A 100 12.74 7.35 0.90
N VAL A 101 13.56 6.44 1.42
CA VAL A 101 14.76 5.95 0.74
C VAL A 101 14.36 5.17 -0.53
N MET A 102 13.34 4.32 -0.44
CA MET A 102 12.81 3.58 -1.59
C MET A 102 12.22 4.50 -2.66
N VAL A 103 11.46 5.52 -2.28
CA VAL A 103 10.93 6.51 -3.24
C VAL A 103 12.05 7.27 -3.94
N ALA A 104 13.18 7.55 -3.26
CA ALA A 104 14.33 8.19 -3.89
C ALA A 104 14.99 7.30 -4.96
N PHE A 105 15.15 6.00 -4.69
CA PHE A 105 15.64 5.04 -5.69
C PHE A 105 14.68 4.86 -6.87
N ILE A 106 13.37 4.86 -6.61
CA ILE A 106 12.37 4.81 -7.68
C ILE A 106 12.46 6.07 -8.53
N THR A 107 12.61 7.23 -7.91
CA THR A 107 12.78 8.53 -8.61
C THR A 107 14.03 8.54 -9.47
N TYR A 108 15.15 8.00 -8.98
CA TYR A 108 16.39 7.83 -9.74
C TYR A 108 16.18 6.98 -11.00
N SER A 109 15.28 5.99 -10.91
CA SER A 109 14.99 5.05 -11.99
C SER A 109 14.02 5.60 -13.05
N ILE A 110 13.36 6.75 -12.83
CA ILE A 110 12.42 7.34 -13.79
C ILE A 110 13.11 7.72 -15.10
N GLY A 111 14.35 8.22 -15.03
CA GLY A 111 15.14 8.61 -16.21
C GLY A 111 15.25 7.49 -17.25
N PRO A 112 15.86 6.34 -16.91
CA PRO A 112 15.90 5.16 -17.77
C PRO A 112 14.51 4.67 -18.21
N LEU A 113 13.51 4.75 -17.33
CA LEU A 113 12.16 4.25 -17.58
C LEU A 113 11.48 5.04 -18.72
N VAL A 114 11.60 6.36 -18.70
CA VAL A 114 11.06 7.27 -19.74
C VAL A 114 11.74 7.05 -21.09
N ILE A 115 13.00 6.61 -21.10
CA ILE A 115 13.75 6.37 -22.35
C ILE A 115 13.43 5.00 -22.95
N THR A 116 13.24 3.99 -22.11
CA THR A 116 13.13 2.59 -22.55
C THR A 116 11.70 2.07 -22.70
N GLN A 117 10.74 2.63 -21.95
CA GLN A 117 9.37 2.13 -21.87
C GLN A 117 8.37 3.12 -22.44
N ASP A 118 7.15 2.64 -22.68
CA ASP A 118 6.01 3.48 -23.06
C ASP A 118 5.61 4.43 -21.92
N LEU A 119 5.21 5.66 -22.28
CA LEU A 119 4.80 6.71 -21.36
C LEU A 119 3.64 6.27 -20.45
N ILE A 120 2.74 5.41 -20.96
CA ILE A 120 1.63 4.85 -20.18
C ILE A 120 2.15 4.04 -18.99
N LEU A 121 3.16 3.20 -19.20
CA LEU A 121 3.75 2.38 -18.13
C LEU A 121 4.44 3.27 -17.08
N VAL A 122 5.17 4.28 -17.54
CA VAL A 122 5.83 5.25 -16.65
C VAL A 122 4.82 5.97 -15.78
N LEU A 123 3.71 6.44 -16.36
CA LEU A 123 2.64 7.11 -15.63
C LEU A 123 1.96 6.18 -14.63
N LEU A 124 1.72 4.91 -14.99
CA LEU A 124 1.14 3.92 -14.08
C LEU A 124 2.05 3.69 -12.85
N ILE A 125 3.35 3.51 -13.08
CA ILE A 125 4.33 3.33 -12.00
C ILE A 125 4.38 4.57 -11.12
N PHE A 126 4.42 5.76 -11.72
CA PHE A 126 4.39 7.03 -11.02
C PHE A 126 3.17 7.17 -10.10
N VAL A 127 1.96 6.92 -10.63
CA VAL A 127 0.71 6.99 -9.86
C VAL A 127 0.71 5.96 -8.73
N ALA A 128 1.14 4.72 -9.00
CA ALA A 128 1.21 3.67 -7.98
C ALA A 128 2.17 4.06 -6.83
N VAL A 129 3.31 4.68 -7.14
CA VAL A 129 4.28 5.14 -6.14
C VAL A 129 3.69 6.24 -5.26
N ILE A 130 2.99 7.21 -5.85
CA ILE A 130 2.31 8.28 -5.10
C ILE A 130 1.26 7.69 -4.16
N LEU A 131 0.36 6.84 -4.69
CA LEU A 131 -0.69 6.22 -3.88
C LEU A 131 -0.13 5.40 -2.73
N LEU A 132 0.93 4.63 -2.96
CA LEU A 132 1.59 3.85 -1.92
C LEU A 132 2.32 4.72 -0.89
N ALA A 133 2.93 5.83 -1.32
CA ALA A 133 3.58 6.77 -0.42
C ALA A 133 2.56 7.49 0.47
N GLU A 134 1.40 7.85 -0.07
CA GLU A 134 0.32 8.52 0.63
C GLU A 134 -0.46 7.60 1.58
N ALA A 135 -0.44 6.29 1.36
CA ALA A 135 -1.17 5.32 2.19
C ALA A 135 -0.60 5.13 3.62
N LYS A 136 0.54 5.75 3.95
CA LYS A 136 1.23 5.63 5.26
C LYS A 136 0.30 5.82 6.48
N PRO A 137 -0.50 6.89 6.63
CA PRO A 137 -1.44 7.07 7.74
C PRO A 137 -2.56 6.02 7.80
N THR A 138 -3.00 5.49 6.65
CA THR A 138 -4.02 4.44 6.60
C THR A 138 -3.46 3.12 7.10
N PHE A 139 -2.25 2.74 6.69
CA PHE A 139 -1.61 1.50 7.15
C PHE A 139 -1.22 1.52 8.62
N THR A 140 -0.78 2.65 9.18
CA THR A 140 -0.50 2.75 10.62
C THR A 140 -1.78 2.65 11.43
N THR A 141 -2.85 3.32 11.03
CA THR A 141 -4.16 3.22 11.69
C THR A 141 -4.75 1.81 11.55
N LEU A 142 -4.59 1.17 10.39
CA LEU A 142 -5.02 -0.20 10.16
C LEU A 142 -4.20 -1.16 11.05
N SER A 143 -2.87 -1.07 11.02
CA SER A 143 -2.00 -1.89 11.87
C SER A 143 -2.22 -1.69 13.36
N GLN A 144 -2.63 -0.50 13.81
CA GLN A 144 -3.00 -0.24 15.20
C GLN A 144 -4.38 -0.79 15.55
N LYS A 145 -5.32 -0.82 14.59
CA LYS A 145 -6.63 -1.43 14.77
C LYS A 145 -6.57 -2.96 14.75
N PHE A 146 -5.60 -3.53 14.02
CA PHE A 146 -5.34 -4.97 13.97
C PHE A 146 -4.49 -5.42 15.16
N GLU A 147 -5.15 -5.74 16.28
CA GLU A 147 -4.52 -6.34 17.45
C GLU A 147 -3.93 -7.72 17.11
N ASN A 148 -2.90 -8.17 17.84
CA ASN A 148 -2.27 -9.49 17.65
C ASN A 148 -3.29 -10.65 17.65
N GLU A 149 -4.40 -10.51 18.38
CA GLU A 149 -5.48 -11.51 18.43
C GLU A 149 -6.26 -11.62 17.11
N GLU A 150 -6.35 -10.55 16.33
CA GLU A 150 -6.99 -10.57 15.01
C GLU A 150 -6.15 -11.32 14.00
N PHE A 151 -4.83 -11.20 14.08
CA PHE A 151 -3.91 -11.95 13.25
C PHE A 151 -4.04 -13.46 13.50
N ILE A 152 -4.20 -13.86 14.76
CA ILE A 152 -4.47 -15.26 15.14
C ILE A 152 -5.82 -15.71 14.58
N SER A 153 -6.85 -14.86 14.62
CA SER A 153 -8.18 -15.19 14.11
C SER A 153 -8.20 -15.32 12.58
N LEU A 154 -7.51 -14.42 11.87
CA LEU A 154 -7.29 -14.49 10.43
C LEU A 154 -6.52 -15.76 10.06
N ALA A 155 -5.43 -16.07 10.78
CA ALA A 155 -4.63 -17.26 10.55
C ALA A 155 -5.47 -18.54 10.73
N LYS A 156 -6.30 -18.62 11.78
CA LYS A 156 -7.24 -19.74 11.97
C LYS A 156 -8.21 -19.85 10.80
N PHE A 157 -8.81 -18.75 10.35
CA PHE A 157 -9.71 -18.75 9.19
C PHE A 157 -8.99 -19.24 7.91
N LEU A 158 -7.76 -18.77 7.67
CA LEU A 158 -6.95 -19.20 6.53
C LEU A 158 -6.56 -20.68 6.61
N ILE A 159 -6.33 -21.23 7.80
CA ILE A 159 -6.14 -22.67 7.98
C ILE A 159 -7.41 -23.43 7.60
N LEU A 160 -8.58 -23.00 8.09
CA LEU A 160 -9.86 -23.63 7.76
C LEU A 160 -10.14 -23.59 6.24
N ALA A 161 -10.00 -22.42 5.62
CA ALA A 161 -10.36 -22.17 4.23
C ALA A 161 -9.30 -22.64 3.23
N GLY A 162 -8.01 -22.41 3.54
CA GLY A 162 -6.90 -22.63 2.61
C GLY A 162 -6.18 -23.96 2.78
N ILE A 163 -6.28 -24.61 3.95
CA ILE A 163 -5.60 -25.88 4.22
C ILE A 163 -6.60 -27.02 4.41
N ILE A 164 -7.56 -26.87 5.32
CA ILE A 164 -8.49 -27.95 5.67
C ILE A 164 -9.46 -28.20 4.51
N LEU A 165 -10.15 -27.18 4.02
CA LEU A 165 -11.13 -27.32 2.95
C LEU A 165 -10.61 -28.08 1.70
N PRO A 166 -9.42 -27.79 1.13
CA PRO A 166 -8.93 -28.53 -0.03
C PRO A 166 -8.45 -29.95 0.28
N ILE A 167 -8.11 -30.27 1.54
CA ILE A 167 -7.69 -31.62 1.97
C ILE A 167 -8.90 -32.54 2.16
N VAL A 168 -10.08 -31.97 2.40
CA VAL A 168 -11.27 -32.73 2.75
C VAL A 168 -11.81 -33.46 1.51
N PRO A 169 -11.99 -34.78 1.57
CA PRO A 169 -12.47 -35.57 0.44
C PRO A 169 -13.91 -35.20 0.06
N ASP A 170 -14.19 -35.18 -1.24
CA ASP A 170 -15.53 -34.92 -1.80
C ASP A 170 -16.29 -36.23 -2.09
N GLU A 171 -16.14 -37.21 -1.19
CA GLU A 171 -16.83 -38.49 -1.28
C GLU A 171 -18.02 -38.52 -0.32
N GLN A 172 -19.13 -39.13 -0.72
CA GLN A 172 -20.32 -39.21 0.11
C GLN A 172 -20.06 -40.12 1.32
N ILE A 173 -20.25 -39.58 2.53
CA ILE A 173 -20.06 -40.36 3.78
C ILE A 173 -21.20 -41.37 3.97
N VAL A 174 -22.41 -41.06 3.49
CA VAL A 174 -23.60 -41.87 3.76
C VAL A 174 -24.51 -41.94 2.52
N SER A 175 -24.89 -43.15 2.10
CA SER A 175 -25.70 -43.38 0.88
C SER A 175 -27.12 -42.80 0.91
N PHE A 176 -27.59 -42.32 2.06
CA PHE A 176 -28.94 -41.76 2.24
C PHE A 176 -28.98 -40.22 2.28
N ILE A 177 -27.84 -39.54 2.44
CA ILE A 177 -27.78 -38.07 2.50
C ILE A 177 -26.75 -37.59 1.48
N PRO A 178 -27.12 -36.71 0.53
CA PRO A 178 -26.20 -36.17 -0.46
C PRO A 178 -25.27 -35.10 0.14
N THR A 179 -24.65 -35.39 1.30
CA THR A 179 -23.69 -34.49 1.95
C THR A 179 -22.31 -35.10 1.89
N THR A 180 -21.38 -34.39 1.26
CA THR A 180 -19.96 -34.71 1.29
C THR A 180 -19.30 -33.99 2.47
N PRO A 181 -18.20 -34.52 3.04
CA PRO A 181 -17.44 -33.84 4.07
C PRO A 181 -16.95 -32.47 3.58
N TYR A 182 -16.65 -32.36 2.28
CA TYR A 182 -16.36 -31.10 1.61
C TYR A 182 -17.51 -30.08 1.74
N THR A 183 -18.75 -30.50 1.45
CA THR A 183 -19.93 -29.64 1.56
C THR A 183 -20.15 -29.13 2.99
N ILE A 184 -19.89 -29.98 3.99
CA ILE A 184 -20.00 -29.60 5.42
C ILE A 184 -18.92 -28.59 5.79
N TRP A 185 -17.67 -28.83 5.40
CA TRP A 185 -16.56 -27.91 5.67
C TRP A 185 -16.71 -26.58 4.92
N LEU A 186 -17.24 -26.61 3.70
CA LEU A 186 -17.54 -25.42 2.92
C LEU A 186 -18.57 -24.54 3.65
N ALA A 187 -19.60 -25.14 4.25
CA ALA A 187 -20.55 -24.40 5.07
C ALA A 187 -19.87 -23.75 6.30
N VAL A 188 -18.93 -24.44 6.96
CA VAL A 188 -18.16 -23.87 8.08
C VAL A 188 -17.31 -22.69 7.62
N VAL A 189 -16.60 -22.81 6.49
CA VAL A 189 -15.79 -21.72 5.93
C VAL A 189 -16.65 -20.52 5.55
N LEU A 190 -17.82 -20.74 4.94
CA LEU A 190 -18.75 -19.65 4.60
C LEU A 190 -19.26 -18.93 5.85
N VAL A 191 -19.76 -19.67 6.84
CA VAL A 191 -20.29 -19.07 8.08
C VAL A 191 -19.19 -18.32 8.84
N SER A 192 -18.00 -18.91 8.99
CA SER A 192 -16.86 -18.23 9.60
C SER A 192 -16.41 -17.01 8.82
N GLY A 193 -16.41 -17.07 7.48
CA GLY A 193 -16.03 -15.96 6.61
C GLY A 193 -16.99 -14.79 6.72
N ILE A 194 -18.30 -15.05 6.67
CA ILE A 194 -19.34 -14.02 6.85
C ILE A 194 -19.21 -13.39 8.25
N SER A 195 -19.02 -14.21 9.29
CA SER A 195 -18.87 -13.72 10.66
C SER A 195 -17.62 -12.85 10.83
N TYR A 196 -16.48 -13.27 10.26
CA TYR A 196 -15.22 -12.54 10.35
C TYR A 196 -15.26 -11.24 9.54
N LEU A 197 -15.82 -11.26 8.33
CA LEU A 197 -16.04 -10.05 7.52
C LEU A 197 -16.99 -9.06 8.21
N GLY A 198 -18.06 -9.56 8.85
CA GLY A 198 -18.98 -8.72 9.62
C GLY A 198 -18.29 -8.03 10.80
N TYR A 199 -17.47 -8.77 11.55
CA TYR A 199 -16.63 -8.20 12.61
C TYR A 199 -15.67 -7.13 12.08
N LEU A 200 -14.99 -7.41 10.96
CA LEU A 200 -14.01 -6.50 10.36
C LEU A 200 -14.68 -5.21 9.86
N LEU A 201 -15.83 -5.32 9.17
CA LEU A 201 -16.62 -4.18 8.73
C LEU A 201 -17.04 -3.30 9.90
N GLN A 202 -17.49 -3.91 10.99
CA GLN A 202 -17.92 -3.18 12.18
C GLN A 202 -16.75 -2.40 12.81
N LYS A 203 -15.60 -3.06 13.00
CA LYS A 203 -14.42 -2.42 13.63
C LYS A 203 -13.82 -1.32 12.77
N LEU A 204 -13.84 -1.48 11.44
CA LEU A 204 -13.28 -0.52 10.50
C LEU A 204 -14.18 0.70 10.28
N LEU A 205 -15.48 0.49 10.03
CA LEU A 205 -16.43 1.56 9.68
C LEU A 205 -17.10 2.20 10.90
N PHE A 206 -17.23 1.48 12.02
CA PHE A 206 -17.99 1.93 13.19
C PHE A 206 -17.26 1.71 14.52
N PRO A 207 -16.06 2.28 14.73
CA PRO A 207 -15.30 2.11 15.97
C PRO A 207 -16.02 2.65 17.23
N SER A 208 -17.00 3.55 17.08
CA SER A 208 -17.73 4.19 18.18
C SER A 208 -19.25 3.97 18.16
N SER A 209 -19.80 3.23 17.19
CA SER A 209 -21.26 3.05 17.11
C SER A 209 -21.66 1.72 17.72
N GLY A 210 -22.19 1.81 18.94
CA GLY A 210 -22.59 0.68 19.76
C GLY A 210 -23.53 -0.30 19.06
N VAL A 211 -23.53 -1.52 19.61
CA VAL A 211 -24.38 -2.74 19.43
C VAL A 211 -25.67 -2.61 18.57
N ILE A 212 -26.32 -1.46 18.53
CA ILE A 212 -27.54 -1.17 17.78
C ILE A 212 -27.32 -1.21 16.26
N ILE A 213 -26.25 -0.59 15.73
CA ILE A 213 -25.98 -0.63 14.27
C ILE A 213 -25.57 -2.05 13.85
N THR A 214 -24.86 -2.76 14.72
CA THR A 214 -24.52 -4.19 14.56
C THR A 214 -25.76 -5.08 14.50
N ALA A 215 -26.74 -4.85 15.37
CA ALA A 215 -28.00 -5.59 15.40
C ALA A 215 -28.88 -5.28 14.17
N MET A 216 -28.78 -4.07 13.61
CA MET A 216 -29.53 -3.66 12.43
C MET A 216 -28.94 -4.28 11.15
N LEU A 217 -27.62 -4.21 10.97
CA LEU A 217 -26.92 -4.82 9.83
C LEU A 217 -26.93 -6.36 9.91
N GLY A 218 -26.77 -6.94 11.10
CA GLY A 218 -26.92 -8.38 11.32
C GLY A 218 -28.34 -8.88 11.09
N GLY A 219 -29.35 -8.04 11.34
CA GLY A 219 -30.76 -8.34 11.08
C GLY A 219 -31.18 -8.26 9.63
N LEU A 220 -30.51 -7.41 8.86
CA LEU A 220 -30.68 -7.37 7.40
C LEU A 220 -30.14 -8.65 6.73
N TYR A 221 -29.18 -9.34 7.36
CA TYR A 221 -28.63 -10.60 6.86
C TYR A 221 -29.40 -11.83 7.37
N SER A 222 -29.90 -11.82 8.62
CA SER A 222 -30.70 -12.91 9.17
C SER A 222 -31.51 -12.47 10.40
N SER A 223 -32.85 -12.53 10.33
CA SER A 223 -33.74 -12.17 11.43
C SER A 223 -33.47 -12.95 12.72
N THR A 224 -32.85 -14.13 12.63
CA THR A 224 -32.49 -14.99 13.77
C THR A 224 -31.40 -14.37 14.65
N ALA A 225 -30.41 -13.68 14.06
CA ALA A 225 -29.32 -13.04 14.80
C ALA A 225 -29.83 -11.83 15.61
N THR A 226 -30.74 -11.05 15.04
CA THR A 226 -31.38 -9.92 15.73
C THR A 226 -32.23 -10.39 16.90
N SER A 227 -33.04 -11.44 16.74
CA SER A 227 -33.85 -11.99 17.83
C SER A 227 -32.99 -12.46 19.01
N PHE A 228 -31.84 -13.10 18.75
CA PHE A 228 -30.96 -13.59 19.81
C PHE A 228 -30.29 -12.45 20.60
N ILE A 229 -29.86 -11.39 19.91
CA ILE A 229 -29.20 -10.23 20.53
C ILE A 229 -30.21 -9.40 21.35
N LEU A 230 -31.41 -9.16 20.83
CA LEU A 230 -32.47 -8.46 21.58
C LEU A 230 -32.95 -9.26 22.81
N ALA A 231 -33.08 -10.58 22.68
CA ALA A 231 -33.48 -11.44 23.80
C ALA A 231 -32.47 -11.39 24.94
N ARG A 232 -31.16 -11.39 24.62
CA ARG A 232 -30.09 -11.32 25.63
C ARG A 232 -30.02 -9.95 26.32
N LYS A 233 -30.33 -8.86 25.61
CA LYS A 233 -30.35 -7.50 26.17
C LYS A 233 -31.62 -7.22 26.99
N SER A 234 -32.72 -7.91 26.74
CA SER A 234 -33.95 -7.83 27.54
C SER A 234 -33.82 -8.47 28.94
N GLN A 235 -32.75 -9.23 29.17
CA GLN A 235 -32.50 -9.93 30.42
C GLN A 235 -31.49 -9.19 31.33
N GLN A 236 -30.98 -8.04 30.90
CA GLN A 236 -30.23 -7.06 31.70
C GLN A 236 -31.15 -5.88 32.03
#